data_AF-A8NU21-F1
#
_entry.id   AF-A8NU21-F1
#
_cell.length_a   1.000
_cell.length_b   1.000
_cell.length_c   1.000
_cell.angle_alpha   90.00
_cell.angle_beta   90.00
_cell.angle_gamma   90.00
#
_symmetry.space_group_name_H-M   'P 1'
#
loop_
_entity.id
_entity.type
_entity.pdbx_description
1 polymer ?
#
loop_
_entity_poly.entity_id
_entity_poly.type
_entity_poly.pdbx_seq_one_letter_code
_entity_poly.pdbx_strand_id
1 'polypeptide(L)'
;MSNLSRYFERSAMIMRDSLSKIILMRGAEGPSTAPKTLFTFNTQQDIDQIATGCDADIGGNSSVNIDLDTSEHNASIGREATGRFWGTMRLDVKPGYEGKIRGGYAGFRNKKRPSLFGDLTDDVSHHEYLALRLRLGGDPQTRNSYYVNIQTAGPISTDLWQHRLFFRRKDGGWEDLFIPFTNFVRTNAGEVADGRISMYRERVKSIGISILGGNSNVTGRYELGIDSIRAVNEEDVTSEPLQAEKLEEKEQE
;
A
#
# COMPACT_ATOMS: atom_id res chain seq x y z
N MET A 1 16.31 -17.40 5.44
CA MET A 1 16.17 -17.44 6.92
C MET A 1 14.80 -17.97 7.31
N SER A 2 14.74 -18.88 8.29
CA SER A 2 13.50 -19.53 8.77
C SER A 2 12.49 -18.51 9.32
N ASN A 3 11.19 -18.79 9.18
CA ASN A 3 10.11 -17.93 9.72
C ASN A 3 10.15 -17.86 11.26
N LEU A 4 10.66 -18.91 11.92
CA LEU A 4 10.80 -18.97 13.38
C LEU A 4 11.85 -17.98 13.90
N SER A 5 13.01 -17.85 13.23
CA SER A 5 14.06 -16.93 13.69
C SER A 5 13.59 -15.47 13.63
N ARG A 6 12.93 -15.07 12.55
CA ARG A 6 12.33 -13.73 12.40
C ARG A 6 11.26 -13.44 13.45
N TYR A 7 10.49 -14.44 13.86
CA TYR A 7 9.48 -14.29 14.91
C TYR A 7 10.11 -14.01 16.29
N PHE A 8 11.17 -14.75 16.64
CA PHE A 8 11.92 -14.53 17.87
C PHE A 8 12.64 -13.19 17.87
N GLU A 9 13.29 -12.81 16.76
CA GLU A 9 13.94 -11.50 16.60
C GLU A 9 12.97 -10.34 16.80
N ARG A 10 11.77 -10.40 16.19
CA ARG A 10 10.72 -9.38 16.37
C ARG A 10 10.26 -9.29 17.83
N SER A 11 10.09 -10.44 18.49
CA SER A 11 9.66 -10.48 19.89
C SER A 11 10.72 -9.90 20.83
N ALA A 12 12.00 -10.17 20.58
CA ALA A 12 13.12 -9.57 21.32
C ALA A 12 13.22 -8.05 21.06
N MET A 13 12.99 -7.61 19.82
CA MET A 13 12.97 -6.19 19.47
C MET A 13 11.87 -5.43 20.22
N ILE A 14 10.65 -5.97 20.32
CA ILE A 14 9.55 -5.36 21.09
C ILE A 14 9.93 -5.23 22.56
N MET A 15 10.43 -6.30 23.19
CA MET A 15 10.86 -6.24 24.59
C MET A 15 11.95 -5.19 24.81
N ARG A 16 12.94 -5.13 23.92
CA ARG A 16 14.01 -4.13 24.00
C ARG A 16 13.47 -2.71 23.80
N ASP A 17 12.55 -2.49 22.85
CA ASP A 17 11.95 -1.18 22.61
C ASP A 17 11.11 -0.73 23.81
N SER A 18 10.26 -1.61 24.36
CA SER A 18 9.48 -1.36 25.57
C SER A 18 10.37 -1.03 26.77
N LEU A 19 11.46 -1.80 26.99
CA LEU A 19 12.42 -1.52 28.05
C LEU A 19 13.16 -0.20 27.83
N SER A 20 13.56 0.11 26.59
CA SER A 20 14.24 1.37 26.29
C SER A 20 13.35 2.59 26.52
N LYS A 21 12.06 2.51 26.16
CA LYS A 21 11.08 3.56 26.44
C LYS A 21 10.92 3.83 27.93
N ILE A 22 10.91 2.79 28.75
CA ILE A 22 10.81 2.91 30.22
C ILE A 22 12.09 3.50 30.81
N ILE A 23 13.26 2.99 30.42
CA ILE A 23 14.56 3.43 30.94
C ILE A 23 14.85 4.89 30.58
N LEU A 24 14.54 5.28 29.33
CA LEU A 24 14.79 6.64 28.83
C LEU A 24 13.70 7.64 29.23
N MET A 25 12.68 7.23 30.00
CA MET A 25 11.49 8.04 30.30
C MET A 25 10.91 8.73 29.05
N ARG A 26 10.98 8.08 27.88
CA ARG A 26 10.51 8.63 26.59
C ARG A 26 8.99 8.87 26.54
N GLY A 27 8.26 8.56 27.61
CA GLY A 27 6.89 9.03 27.81
C GLY A 27 6.76 10.51 28.17
N ALA A 28 7.87 11.21 28.43
CA ALA A 28 7.91 12.65 28.74
C ALA A 28 8.24 13.54 27.52
N GLU A 29 8.75 12.98 26.44
CA GLU A 29 8.92 13.67 25.16
C GLU A 29 7.60 13.61 24.37
N GLY A 30 7.20 14.72 23.76
CA GLY A 30 6.03 14.75 22.88
C GLY A 30 6.18 13.73 21.74
N PRO A 31 5.06 13.19 21.21
CA PRO A 31 5.11 12.25 20.11
C PRO A 31 5.85 12.85 18.91
N SER A 32 6.74 12.07 18.30
CA SER A 32 7.55 12.53 17.17
C SER A 32 6.68 12.80 15.94
N THR A 33 6.78 14.01 15.40
CA THR A 33 6.15 14.44 14.14
C THR A 33 7.08 14.33 12.93
N ALA A 34 8.32 13.87 13.12
CA ALA A 34 9.30 13.75 12.04
C ALA A 34 8.85 12.71 11.00
N PRO A 35 9.28 12.84 9.72
CA PRO A 35 9.00 11.88 8.66
C PRO A 35 9.32 10.44 9.08
N LYS A 36 8.32 9.56 8.98
CA LYS A 36 8.46 8.15 9.31
C LYS A 36 8.45 7.31 8.05
N THR A 37 9.57 6.64 7.76
CA THR A 37 9.60 5.65 6.68
C THR A 37 8.94 4.36 7.15
N LEU A 38 7.88 3.94 6.47
CA LEU A 38 7.11 2.74 6.81
C LEU A 38 7.65 1.53 6.04
N PHE A 39 7.86 1.68 4.73
CA PHE A 39 8.36 0.63 3.86
C PHE A 39 9.29 1.18 2.80
N THR A 40 10.37 0.45 2.54
CA THR A 40 11.31 0.64 1.42
C THR A 40 11.20 -0.55 0.48
N PHE A 41 11.70 -0.38 -0.74
CA PHE A 41 11.70 -1.42 -1.78
C PHE A 41 13.06 -1.48 -2.49
N ASN A 42 14.14 -1.17 -1.77
CA ASN A 42 15.46 -0.95 -2.36
C ASN A 42 16.37 -2.18 -2.23
N THR A 43 15.93 -3.24 -1.54
CA THR A 43 16.71 -4.47 -1.34
C THR A 43 15.86 -5.72 -1.53
N GLN A 44 16.52 -6.86 -1.74
CA GLN A 44 15.79 -8.14 -1.89
C GLN A 44 15.05 -8.52 -0.61
N GLN A 45 15.59 -8.13 0.54
CA GLN A 45 14.98 -8.37 1.85
C GLN A 45 13.66 -7.61 2.00
N ASP A 46 13.56 -6.41 1.41
CA ASP A 46 12.33 -5.64 1.35
C ASP A 46 11.29 -6.36 0.50
N ILE A 47 11.67 -6.82 -0.70
CA ILE A 47 10.78 -7.58 -1.61
C ILE A 47 10.29 -8.87 -0.95
N ASP A 48 11.16 -9.56 -0.19
CA ASP A 48 10.79 -10.76 0.57
C ASP A 48 9.73 -10.48 1.65
N GLN A 49 9.55 -9.24 2.08
CA GLN A 49 8.47 -8.83 2.99
C GLN A 49 7.15 -8.53 2.27
N ILE A 50 7.07 -8.68 0.95
CA ILE A 50 5.85 -8.42 0.20
C ILE A 50 5.08 -9.72 -0.06
N ALA A 51 3.76 -9.62 0.00
CA ALA A 51 2.82 -10.63 -0.46
C ALA A 51 2.05 -10.08 -1.66
N THR A 52 2.01 -10.84 -2.75
CA THR A 52 1.25 -10.53 -3.96
C THR A 52 -0.04 -11.35 -3.99
N GLY A 53 -1.00 -10.91 -4.80
CA GLY A 53 -2.22 -11.66 -5.11
C GLY A 53 -2.93 -11.08 -6.31
N CYS A 54 -3.62 -11.91 -7.07
CA CYS A 54 -4.40 -11.48 -8.24
C CYS A 54 -5.59 -12.40 -8.49
N ASP A 55 -6.44 -12.03 -9.44
CA ASP A 55 -7.63 -12.83 -9.78
C ASP A 55 -7.30 -14.28 -10.21
N ALA A 56 -6.07 -14.58 -10.65
CA ALA A 56 -5.66 -15.93 -11.02
C ALA A 56 -5.78 -16.94 -9.87
N ASP A 57 -5.69 -16.47 -8.63
CA ASP A 57 -5.85 -17.27 -7.41
C ASP A 57 -7.28 -17.82 -7.24
N ILE A 58 -8.27 -17.17 -7.87
CA ILE A 58 -9.69 -17.54 -7.78
C ILE A 58 -10.30 -17.96 -9.13
N GLY A 59 -9.47 -18.11 -10.17
CA GLY A 59 -9.91 -18.56 -11.50
C GLY A 59 -9.82 -17.53 -12.60
N GLY A 60 -9.30 -16.32 -12.32
CA GLY A 60 -8.98 -15.31 -13.32
C GLY A 60 -7.73 -15.66 -14.13
N ASN A 61 -7.32 -14.73 -14.99
CA ASN A 61 -6.14 -14.90 -15.84
C ASN A 61 -5.16 -13.71 -15.82
N SER A 62 -5.32 -12.77 -14.89
CA SER A 62 -4.32 -11.72 -14.68
C SER A 62 -3.01 -12.32 -14.15
N SER A 63 -1.91 -11.57 -14.26
CA SER A 63 -0.64 -11.94 -13.65
C SER A 63 -0.15 -10.85 -12.70
N VAL A 64 0.66 -11.23 -11.72
CA VAL A 64 1.25 -10.32 -10.73
C VAL A 64 2.67 -10.71 -10.38
N ASN A 65 3.58 -9.74 -10.43
CA ASN A 65 4.99 -9.90 -10.07
C ASN A 65 5.47 -8.69 -9.27
N ILE A 66 6.45 -8.92 -8.41
CA ILE A 66 7.19 -7.85 -7.73
C ILE A 66 8.67 -8.22 -7.61
N ASP A 67 9.52 -7.41 -8.25
CA ASP A 67 10.96 -7.66 -8.34
C ASP A 67 11.74 -6.38 -8.02
N LEU A 68 13.07 -6.50 -7.90
CA LEU A 68 13.96 -5.33 -7.89
C LEU A 68 14.27 -4.88 -9.31
N ASP A 69 14.15 -3.57 -9.54
CA ASP A 69 14.56 -2.90 -10.75
C ASP A 69 15.80 -2.07 -10.48
N THR A 70 16.88 -2.35 -11.22
CA THR A 70 18.18 -1.68 -11.13
C THR A 70 18.47 -0.81 -12.36
N SER A 71 17.43 -0.43 -13.10
CA SER A 71 17.57 0.35 -14.33
C SER A 71 17.99 1.80 -14.08
N GLU A 72 18.50 2.45 -15.12
CA GLU A 72 19.06 3.82 -15.06
C GLU A 72 18.08 4.90 -14.59
N HIS A 73 16.77 4.70 -14.74
CA HIS A 73 15.77 5.67 -14.28
C HIS A 73 15.80 5.88 -12.75
N ASN A 74 16.39 4.96 -11.99
CA ASN A 74 16.61 5.12 -10.54
C ASN A 74 17.70 6.14 -10.19
N ALA A 75 18.62 6.43 -11.13
CA ALA A 75 19.70 7.39 -10.91
C ALA A 75 19.16 8.79 -10.57
N SER A 76 18.01 9.16 -11.16
CA SER A 76 17.33 10.43 -10.89
C SER A 76 16.88 10.63 -9.43
N ILE A 77 16.81 9.54 -8.65
CA ILE A 77 16.45 9.55 -7.23
C ILE A 77 17.58 9.05 -6.33
N GLY A 78 18.79 8.86 -6.87
CA GLY A 78 19.96 8.40 -6.11
C GLY A 78 19.79 6.98 -5.54
N ARG A 79 19.03 6.11 -6.22
CA ARG A 79 18.83 4.72 -5.81
C ARG A 79 19.51 3.76 -6.76
N GLU A 80 20.11 2.72 -6.22
CA GLU A 80 20.65 1.60 -7.01
C GLU A 80 19.54 0.66 -7.47
N ALA A 81 18.57 0.39 -6.59
CA ALA A 81 17.43 -0.47 -6.87
C ALA A 81 16.13 0.09 -6.28
N THR A 82 15.02 -0.19 -6.95
CA THR A 82 13.66 0.11 -6.51
C THR A 82 12.75 -1.10 -6.74
N GLY A 83 11.56 -1.11 -6.12
CA GLY A 83 10.58 -2.15 -6.34
C GLY A 83 9.87 -1.94 -7.66
N ARG A 84 9.62 -3.02 -8.39
CA ARG A 84 8.84 -3.02 -9.63
C ARG A 84 7.66 -3.94 -9.49
N PHE A 85 6.47 -3.37 -9.35
CA PHE A 85 5.21 -4.08 -9.38
C PHE A 85 4.69 -4.12 -10.82
N TRP A 86 4.55 -5.31 -11.40
CA TRP A 86 4.21 -5.44 -12.82
C TRP A 86 3.44 -6.72 -13.14
N GLY A 87 2.76 -6.72 -14.28
CA GLY A 87 1.98 -7.86 -14.74
C GLY A 87 1.11 -7.52 -15.95
N THR A 88 0.18 -8.41 -16.26
CA THR A 88 -0.83 -8.22 -17.31
C THR A 88 -2.21 -8.32 -16.70
N MET A 89 -3.01 -7.25 -16.87
CA MET A 89 -4.39 -7.18 -16.44
C MET A 89 -5.31 -7.83 -17.49
N ARG A 90 -6.10 -8.80 -17.05
CA ARG A 90 -7.07 -9.52 -17.86
C ARG A 90 -8.43 -9.54 -17.17
N LEU A 91 -9.50 -9.42 -17.95
CA LEU A 91 -10.88 -9.45 -17.45
C LEU A 91 -11.54 -10.82 -17.66
N ASP A 92 -10.99 -11.61 -18.56
CA ASP A 92 -11.45 -12.95 -18.86
C ASP A 92 -10.95 -13.95 -17.81
N VAL A 93 -11.72 -15.01 -17.62
CA VAL A 93 -11.52 -16.02 -16.58
C VAL A 93 -11.24 -17.38 -17.21
N LYS A 94 -10.76 -18.33 -16.41
CA LYS A 94 -10.50 -19.69 -16.87
C LYS A 94 -11.84 -20.37 -17.25
N PRO A 95 -11.82 -21.30 -18.22
CA PRO A 95 -12.99 -22.10 -18.55
C PRO A 95 -13.65 -22.71 -17.31
N GLY A 96 -14.97 -22.51 -17.17
CA GLY A 96 -15.77 -22.99 -16.05
C GLY A 96 -15.98 -21.98 -14.91
N TYR A 97 -15.33 -20.82 -14.97
CA TYR A 97 -15.46 -19.71 -14.01
C TYR A 97 -16.27 -18.53 -14.55
N GLU A 98 -16.72 -18.59 -15.80
CA GLU A 98 -17.54 -17.55 -16.44
C GLU A 98 -18.82 -17.30 -15.63
N GLY A 99 -19.09 -16.02 -15.34
CA GLY A 99 -20.25 -15.60 -14.55
C GLY A 99 -20.17 -15.92 -13.05
N LYS A 100 -19.16 -16.67 -12.59
CA LYS A 100 -18.96 -17.04 -11.18
C LYS A 100 -18.04 -16.09 -10.44
N ILE A 101 -17.05 -15.53 -11.14
CA ILE A 101 -16.11 -14.56 -10.60
C ILE A 101 -16.00 -13.38 -11.56
N ARG A 102 -15.60 -12.23 -11.02
CA ARG A 102 -15.23 -11.08 -11.82
C ARG A 102 -13.70 -10.96 -11.85
N GLY A 103 -13.11 -11.14 -13.03
CA GLY A 103 -11.69 -10.91 -13.26
C GLY A 103 -11.35 -9.42 -13.22
N GLY A 104 -10.05 -9.12 -13.19
CA GLY A 104 -9.51 -7.78 -13.30
C GLY A 104 -9.02 -7.21 -11.97
N TYR A 105 -8.18 -7.94 -11.23
CA TYR A 105 -7.47 -7.40 -10.06
C TYR A 105 -6.08 -8.01 -9.91
N ALA A 106 -5.12 -7.16 -9.52
CA ALA A 106 -3.82 -7.58 -9.03
C ALA A 106 -3.34 -6.59 -7.96
N GLY A 107 -2.58 -7.05 -6.99
CA GLY A 107 -2.03 -6.18 -5.97
C GLY A 107 -0.93 -6.82 -5.15
N PHE A 108 -0.33 -6.00 -4.31
CA PHE A 108 0.61 -6.43 -3.30
C PHE A 108 0.34 -5.70 -2.00
N ARG A 109 0.84 -6.25 -0.90
CA ARG A 109 0.90 -5.60 0.41
C ARG A 109 2.09 -6.13 1.19
N ASN A 110 2.57 -5.38 2.18
CA ASN A 110 3.54 -5.94 3.11
C ASN A 110 2.92 -7.11 3.89
N LYS A 111 3.75 -8.12 4.17
CA LYS A 111 3.41 -9.25 5.03
C LYS A 111 3.11 -8.73 6.43
N LYS A 112 2.13 -9.37 7.07
CA LYS A 112 1.87 -9.15 8.49
C LYS A 112 3.13 -9.50 9.27
N ARG A 113 3.36 -8.76 10.35
CA ARG A 113 4.55 -8.91 11.20
C ARG A 113 4.15 -9.49 12.56
N PRO A 114 3.78 -10.79 12.64
CA PRO A 114 3.37 -11.38 13.91
C PRO A 114 4.55 -11.43 14.90
N SER A 115 4.23 -11.27 16.18
CA SER A 115 5.13 -11.42 17.34
C SER A 115 4.41 -12.15 18.49
N LEU A 116 5.12 -12.47 19.58
CA LEU A 116 4.51 -13.03 20.81
C LEU A 116 3.48 -12.10 21.46
N PHE A 117 3.51 -10.81 21.13
CA PHE A 117 2.64 -9.77 21.71
C PHE A 117 1.58 -9.26 20.73
N GLY A 118 1.32 -10.01 19.66
CA GLY A 118 0.41 -9.64 18.57
C GLY A 118 1.12 -9.18 17.30
N ASP A 119 0.36 -8.71 16.31
CA ASP A 119 0.92 -8.15 15.08
C ASP A 119 1.62 -6.83 15.37
N LEU A 120 2.86 -6.67 14.89
CA LEU A 120 3.56 -5.38 14.87
C LEU A 120 2.82 -4.40 13.96
N THR A 121 2.37 -3.30 14.53
CA THR A 121 1.69 -2.20 13.83
C THR A 121 2.53 -0.94 13.82
N ASP A 122 2.25 -0.07 12.86
CA ASP A 122 2.79 1.28 12.82
C ASP A 122 1.78 2.28 13.37
N ASP A 123 2.24 3.13 14.28
CA ASP A 123 1.54 4.35 14.68
C ASP A 123 1.91 5.48 13.72
N VAL A 124 0.88 6.06 13.09
CA VAL A 124 0.92 7.24 12.21
C VAL A 124 -0.12 8.29 12.65
N SER A 125 -0.58 8.24 13.90
CA SER A 125 -1.58 9.17 14.45
C SER A 125 -1.10 10.63 14.51
N HIS A 126 0.23 10.82 14.49
CA HIS A 126 0.91 12.12 14.49
C HIS A 126 1.43 12.55 13.10
N HIS A 127 0.92 11.91 12.04
CA HIS A 127 1.24 12.23 10.66
C HIS A 127 -0.06 12.50 9.88
N GLU A 128 -0.11 13.60 9.14
CA GLU A 128 -1.29 14.01 8.38
C GLU A 128 -1.40 13.29 7.03
N TYR A 129 -0.27 12.94 6.42
CA TYR A 129 -0.21 12.43 5.05
C TYR A 129 0.49 11.07 4.97
N LEU A 130 -0.02 10.23 4.07
CA LEU A 130 0.73 9.13 3.47
C LEU A 130 1.47 9.67 2.23
N ALA A 131 2.79 9.52 2.20
CA ALA A 131 3.63 9.88 1.07
C ALA A 131 4.14 8.63 0.33
N LEU A 132 3.94 8.60 -0.98
CA LEU A 132 4.33 7.49 -1.87
C LEU A 132 5.29 8.02 -2.94
N ARG A 133 6.52 7.48 -3.00
CA ARG A 133 7.47 7.78 -4.08
C ARG A 133 7.35 6.72 -5.17
N LEU A 134 6.71 7.09 -6.29
CA LEU A 134 6.29 6.14 -7.34
C LEU A 134 6.73 6.57 -8.74
N ARG A 135 6.78 5.61 -9.67
CA ARG A 135 7.04 5.83 -11.09
C ARG A 135 6.04 5.06 -11.93
N LEU A 136 5.32 5.75 -12.83
CA LEU A 136 4.42 5.07 -13.77
C LEU A 136 5.18 4.33 -14.87
N GLY A 137 4.71 3.13 -15.19
CA GLY A 137 5.07 2.37 -16.38
C GLY A 137 3.85 1.74 -17.04
N GLY A 138 4.07 0.75 -17.90
CA GLY A 138 3.01 -0.02 -18.54
C GLY A 138 2.22 0.76 -19.61
N ASP A 139 1.15 0.14 -20.07
CA ASP A 139 0.31 0.64 -21.15
C ASP A 139 -0.52 1.85 -20.68
N PRO A 140 -0.77 2.87 -21.52
CA PRO A 140 -1.45 4.10 -21.10
C PRO A 140 -2.79 3.90 -20.39
N GLN A 141 -3.56 2.89 -20.79
CA GLN A 141 -4.89 2.61 -20.24
C GLN A 141 -4.86 2.07 -18.80
N THR A 142 -3.73 1.53 -18.32
CA THR A 142 -3.62 0.98 -16.96
C THR A 142 -3.21 2.02 -15.91
N ARG A 143 -2.76 3.20 -16.33
CA ARG A 143 -2.07 4.18 -15.48
C ARG A 143 -2.95 4.88 -14.43
N ASN A 144 -4.27 4.90 -14.65
CA ASN A 144 -5.23 5.57 -13.76
C ASN A 144 -6.05 4.58 -12.91
N SER A 145 -5.58 3.34 -12.79
CA SER A 145 -6.34 2.24 -12.19
C SER A 145 -5.71 1.71 -10.90
N TYR A 146 -4.74 2.45 -10.35
CA TYR A 146 -4.05 2.09 -9.13
C TYR A 146 -4.76 2.64 -7.88
N TYR A 147 -4.73 1.86 -6.81
CA TYR A 147 -5.29 2.19 -5.51
C TYR A 147 -4.28 1.85 -4.43
N VAL A 148 -4.11 2.72 -3.46
CA VAL A 148 -3.40 2.42 -2.22
C VAL A 148 -4.38 1.90 -1.19
N ASN A 149 -3.97 0.88 -0.45
CA ASN A 149 -4.80 0.15 0.49
C ASN A 149 -4.12 0.08 1.85
N ILE A 150 -4.82 0.45 2.91
CA ILE A 150 -4.35 0.38 4.30
C ILE A 150 -5.28 -0.54 5.11
N GLN A 151 -4.70 -1.54 5.76
CA GLN A 151 -5.38 -2.36 6.75
C GLN A 151 -4.93 -1.94 8.16
N THR A 152 -5.88 -1.66 9.05
CA THR A 152 -5.61 -1.32 10.45
C THR A 152 -6.00 -2.46 11.39
N ALA A 153 -5.58 -2.38 12.65
CA ALA A 153 -6.02 -3.30 13.71
C ALA A 153 -7.41 -2.92 14.27
N GLY A 154 -8.33 -2.53 13.39
CA GLY A 154 -9.72 -2.22 13.75
C GLY A 154 -10.53 -3.46 14.14
N PRO A 155 -11.78 -3.26 14.59
CA PRO A 155 -12.65 -4.35 15.05
C PRO A 155 -13.02 -5.32 13.92
N ILE A 156 -13.08 -4.83 12.68
CA ILE A 156 -13.44 -5.62 11.51
C ILE A 156 -12.18 -5.89 10.70
N SER A 157 -11.73 -7.16 10.70
CA SER A 157 -10.48 -7.54 10.04
C SER A 157 -10.51 -7.44 8.51
N THR A 158 -11.70 -7.38 7.91
CA THR A 158 -11.91 -7.20 6.46
C THR A 158 -11.98 -5.75 6.03
N ASP A 159 -11.99 -4.79 6.96
CA ASP A 159 -11.99 -3.37 6.62
C ASP A 159 -10.66 -3.00 5.93
N LEU A 160 -10.80 -2.36 4.78
CA LEU A 160 -9.71 -1.86 3.98
C LEU A 160 -9.96 -0.39 3.66
N TRP A 161 -9.00 0.46 4.01
CA TRP A 161 -9.02 1.86 3.66
C TRP A 161 -8.37 2.04 2.30
N GLN A 162 -9.11 2.56 1.34
CA GLN A 162 -8.65 2.67 -0.04
C GLN A 162 -8.65 4.13 -0.49
N HIS A 163 -7.66 4.47 -1.30
CA HIS A 163 -7.61 5.76 -2.01
C HIS A 163 -7.06 5.54 -3.42
N ARG A 164 -7.68 6.17 -4.41
CA ARG A 164 -7.29 6.05 -5.82
C ARG A 164 -6.08 6.93 -6.13
N LEU A 165 -5.07 6.35 -6.76
CA LEU A 165 -3.87 7.07 -7.15
C LEU A 165 -4.06 7.76 -8.50
N PHE A 166 -3.86 9.08 -8.50
CA PHE A 166 -3.78 9.89 -9.71
C PHE A 166 -2.37 10.43 -9.85
N PHE A 167 -1.77 10.21 -11.01
CA PHE A 167 -0.42 10.68 -11.32
C PHE A 167 -0.48 11.93 -12.19
N ARG A 168 0.35 12.92 -11.88
CA ARG A 168 0.47 14.13 -12.69
C ARG A 168 1.44 13.91 -13.85
N ARG A 169 2.49 13.15 -13.59
CA ARG A 169 3.52 12.82 -14.58
C ARG A 169 3.06 11.67 -15.46
N LYS A 170 3.29 11.81 -16.77
CA LYS A 170 3.05 10.76 -17.79
C LYS A 170 4.31 10.40 -18.59
N ASP A 171 5.42 11.04 -18.26
CA ASP A 171 6.73 10.92 -18.89
C ASP A 171 7.58 9.76 -18.34
N GLY A 172 7.05 9.01 -17.37
CA GLY A 172 7.77 7.92 -16.71
C GLY A 172 8.80 8.39 -15.68
N GLY A 173 8.76 9.66 -15.26
CA GLY A 173 9.55 10.16 -14.14
C GLY A 173 9.00 9.74 -12.79
N TRP A 174 9.84 9.82 -11.76
CA TRP A 174 9.43 9.65 -10.37
C TRP A 174 8.59 10.84 -9.89
N GLU A 175 7.56 10.53 -9.11
CA GLU A 175 6.64 11.50 -8.51
C GLU A 175 6.38 11.12 -7.03
N ASP A 176 6.28 12.12 -6.16
CA ASP A 176 5.76 11.95 -4.80
C ASP A 176 4.25 12.21 -4.79
N LEU A 177 3.47 11.25 -4.31
CA LEU A 177 2.03 11.40 -4.08
C LEU A 177 1.79 11.55 -2.57
N PHE A 178 1.16 12.65 -2.18
CA PHE A 178 0.77 12.91 -0.79
C PHE A 178 -0.74 12.72 -0.65
N ILE A 179 -1.17 11.93 0.33
CA ILE A 179 -2.58 11.57 0.51
C ILE A 179 -2.94 11.83 1.97
N PRO A 180 -3.82 12.79 2.28
CA PRO A 180 -4.34 12.96 3.64
C PRO A 180 -4.96 11.65 4.11
N PHE A 181 -4.64 11.20 5.33
CA PHE A 181 -5.25 9.97 5.87
C PHE A 181 -6.78 10.09 5.97
N THR A 182 -7.30 11.30 6.09
CA THR A 182 -8.74 11.63 6.09
C THR A 182 -9.42 11.41 4.74
N ASN A 183 -8.67 11.34 3.63
CA ASN A 183 -9.22 11.15 2.29
C ASN A 183 -9.44 9.66 1.94
N PHE A 184 -8.98 8.72 2.76
CA PHE A 184 -9.19 7.30 2.52
C PHE A 184 -10.65 6.91 2.77
N VAL A 185 -11.21 6.16 1.83
CA VAL A 185 -12.56 5.60 1.93
C VAL A 185 -12.47 4.20 2.52
N ARG A 186 -13.30 3.92 3.53
CA ARG A 186 -13.40 2.59 4.10
C ARG A 186 -14.23 1.69 3.22
N THR A 187 -13.69 0.51 2.92
CA THR A 187 -14.38 -0.54 2.18
C THR A 187 -14.39 -1.83 2.98
N ASN A 188 -15.43 -2.62 2.81
CA ASN A 188 -15.54 -3.97 3.35
C ASN A 188 -15.87 -4.92 2.19
N ALA A 189 -15.02 -5.92 1.97
CA ALA A 189 -15.17 -6.86 0.85
C ALA A 189 -15.35 -6.20 -0.54
N GLY A 190 -14.83 -4.98 -0.73
CA GLY A 190 -14.95 -4.21 -1.97
C GLY A 190 -16.18 -3.31 -2.06
N GLU A 191 -17.04 -3.30 -1.05
CA GLU A 191 -18.18 -2.39 -0.93
C GLU A 191 -17.84 -1.22 0.00
N VAL A 192 -18.32 -0.02 -0.31
CA VAL A 192 -18.12 1.15 0.56
C VAL A 192 -18.86 0.92 1.87
N ALA A 193 -18.15 1.02 2.99
CA ALA A 193 -18.70 0.72 4.29
C ALA A 193 -19.33 1.97 4.92
N ASP A 194 -20.65 1.96 5.10
CA ASP A 194 -21.39 3.04 5.73
C ASP A 194 -20.99 3.23 7.20
N GLY A 195 -20.97 4.48 7.65
CA GLY A 195 -20.70 4.87 9.03
C GLY A 195 -19.41 5.66 9.20
N ARG A 196 -19.49 6.71 10.02
CA ARG A 196 -18.38 7.62 10.36
C ARG A 196 -17.40 6.99 11.36
N ILE A 197 -16.78 5.88 10.97
CA ILE A 197 -15.61 5.35 11.70
C ILE A 197 -14.39 6.04 11.10
N SER A 198 -13.45 6.49 11.93
CA SER A 198 -12.17 7.03 11.48
C SER A 198 -11.13 5.90 11.33
N MET A 199 -10.13 6.13 10.47
CA MET A 199 -9.03 5.19 10.33
C MET A 199 -8.26 5.09 11.66
N TYR A 200 -8.05 3.86 12.14
CA TYR A 200 -7.30 3.61 13.36
C TYR A 200 -5.78 3.73 13.14
N ARG A 201 -5.32 4.98 13.02
CA ARG A 201 -3.95 5.37 12.60
C ARG A 201 -2.86 4.95 13.59
N GLU A 202 -3.21 4.68 14.83
CA GLU A 202 -2.30 4.19 15.87
C GLU A 202 -1.87 2.73 15.61
N ARG A 203 -2.61 2.01 14.75
CA ARG A 203 -2.43 0.58 14.53
C ARG A 203 -2.52 0.16 13.07
N VAL A 204 -1.69 0.75 12.21
CA VAL A 204 -1.55 0.32 10.80
C VAL A 204 -0.86 -1.04 10.73
N LYS A 205 -1.52 -2.05 10.14
CA LYS A 205 -1.01 -3.43 10.01
C LYS A 205 -0.29 -3.65 8.68
N SER A 206 -0.90 -3.20 7.59
CA SER A 206 -0.30 -3.33 6.27
C SER A 206 -0.74 -2.22 5.33
N ILE A 207 0.17 -1.86 4.43
CA ILE A 207 -0.05 -0.98 3.30
C ILE A 207 0.26 -1.78 2.03
N GLY A 208 -0.55 -1.56 1.00
CA GLY A 208 -0.41 -2.21 -0.28
C GLY A 208 -0.87 -1.32 -1.41
N ILE A 209 -0.52 -1.69 -2.64
CA ILE A 209 -1.04 -1.06 -3.84
C ILE A 209 -1.67 -2.15 -4.71
N SER A 210 -2.82 -1.83 -5.27
CA SER A 210 -3.52 -2.68 -6.22
C SER A 210 -3.86 -1.95 -7.49
N ILE A 211 -4.06 -2.71 -8.57
CA ILE A 211 -4.67 -2.25 -9.80
C ILE A 211 -6.03 -2.94 -9.99
N LEU A 212 -7.06 -2.17 -10.32
CA LEU A 212 -8.42 -2.64 -10.55
C LEU A 212 -8.80 -2.47 -12.02
N GLY A 213 -9.01 -3.58 -12.72
CA GLY A 213 -9.47 -3.64 -14.11
C GLY A 213 -10.98 -3.83 -14.25
N GLY A 214 -11.58 -4.64 -13.36
CA GLY A 214 -12.95 -5.15 -13.50
C GLY A 214 -14.02 -4.06 -13.61
N ASN A 215 -13.95 -3.00 -12.81
CA ASN A 215 -14.95 -1.92 -12.79
C ASN A 215 -14.77 -0.89 -13.92
N SER A 216 -13.56 -0.78 -14.47
CA SER A 216 -13.21 0.26 -15.44
C SER A 216 -12.88 -0.30 -16.82
N ASN A 217 -13.12 -1.60 -17.06
CA ASN A 217 -12.78 -2.32 -18.29
C ASN A 217 -11.32 -2.15 -18.72
N VAL A 218 -10.40 -2.07 -17.76
CA VAL A 218 -8.97 -1.86 -18.01
C VAL A 218 -8.26 -3.21 -18.19
N THR A 219 -7.52 -3.34 -19.29
CA THR A 219 -6.71 -4.51 -19.64
C THR A 219 -5.31 -4.08 -20.07
N GLY A 220 -4.39 -5.05 -20.24
CA GLY A 220 -3.06 -4.80 -20.79
C GLY A 220 -1.96 -4.83 -19.73
N ARG A 221 -0.74 -4.48 -20.13
CA ARG A 221 0.43 -4.55 -19.27
C ARG A 221 0.42 -3.37 -18.31
N TYR A 222 0.60 -3.66 -17.03
CA TYR A 222 0.74 -2.64 -16.01
C TYR A 222 2.14 -2.72 -15.39
N GLU A 223 2.66 -1.58 -15.00
CA GLU A 223 3.91 -1.45 -14.26
C GLU A 223 3.86 -0.22 -13.36
N LEU A 224 4.38 -0.37 -12.15
CA LEU A 224 4.57 0.68 -11.17
C LEU A 224 5.93 0.49 -10.48
N GLY A 225 6.82 1.46 -10.64
CA GLY A 225 8.04 1.57 -9.84
C GLY A 225 7.73 2.18 -8.47
N ILE A 226 8.33 1.65 -7.42
CA ILE A 226 8.06 2.00 -6.02
C ILE A 226 9.40 2.14 -5.30
N ASP A 227 9.67 3.31 -4.71
CA ASP A 227 10.87 3.51 -3.88
C ASP A 227 10.52 3.36 -2.40
N SER A 228 9.53 4.13 -1.93
CA SER A 228 9.22 4.21 -0.50
C SER A 228 7.77 4.60 -0.21
N ILE A 229 7.33 4.19 0.98
CA ILE A 229 6.06 4.57 1.61
C ILE A 229 6.41 5.21 2.95
N ARG A 230 5.96 6.45 3.16
CA ARG A 230 6.28 7.25 4.35
C ARG A 230 5.00 7.84 4.95
N ALA A 231 5.05 8.15 6.24
CA ALA A 231 4.09 9.02 6.91
C ALA A 231 4.78 10.35 7.20
N VAL A 232 4.15 11.47 6.82
CA VAL A 232 4.74 12.81 6.84
C VAL A 232 3.71 13.86 7.26
N ASN A 233 4.19 15.07 7.54
CA ASN A 233 3.35 16.22 7.87
C ASN A 233 3.46 17.32 6.81
N GLU A 234 2.69 18.40 6.96
CA GLU A 234 2.59 19.51 6.01
C GLU A 234 3.97 20.07 5.59
N GLU A 235 4.92 20.15 6.52
CA GLU A 235 6.28 20.65 6.27
C GLU A 235 7.09 19.82 5.25
N ASP A 236 6.69 18.57 5.01
CA ASP A 236 7.36 17.64 4.09
C ASP A 236 6.67 17.55 2.72
N VAL A 237 5.51 18.17 2.56
CA VAL A 237 4.69 18.11 1.35
C VAL A 237 5.32 18.97 0.27
N THR A 238 5.85 18.34 -0.77
CA THR A 238 6.57 19.01 -1.88
C THR A 238 5.72 19.21 -3.13
N SER A 239 4.49 18.71 -3.14
CA SER A 239 3.53 18.86 -4.24
C SER A 239 2.10 18.82 -3.70
N GLU A 240 1.13 19.30 -4.47
CA GLU A 240 -0.27 19.34 -4.04
C GLU A 240 -0.73 17.94 -3.53
N PRO A 241 -1.44 17.83 -2.40
CA PRO A 241 -2.00 16.56 -1.97
C PRO A 241 -3.10 16.05 -2.91
N LEU A 242 -3.28 14.73 -2.98
CA LEU A 242 -4.39 14.12 -3.68
C LEU A 242 -5.70 14.39 -2.94
N GLN A 243 -6.70 14.86 -3.68
CA GLN A 243 -8.03 15.16 -3.14
C GLN A 243 -8.82 13.88 -2.85
N ALA A 244 -9.82 13.98 -1.98
CA ALA A 244 -10.76 12.90 -1.73
C ALA A 244 -11.55 12.58 -3.01
N GLU A 245 -11.84 11.31 -3.24
CA GLU A 245 -12.75 10.91 -4.31
C GLU A 245 -14.16 11.39 -3.92
N LYS A 246 -14.81 12.18 -4.78
CA LYS A 246 -16.23 12.49 -4.61
C LYS A 246 -16.98 11.19 -4.83
N LEU A 247 -17.56 10.63 -3.78
CA LEU A 247 -18.50 9.53 -3.91
C LEU A 247 -19.67 10.06 -4.74
N GLU A 248 -19.83 9.57 -5.97
CA GLU A 248 -21.06 9.80 -6.73
C GLU A 248 -22.19 9.16 -5.91
N GLU A 249 -22.99 10.00 -5.25
CA GLU A 249 -24.26 9.56 -4.68
C GLU A 249 -25.07 8.99 -5.84
N LYS A 250 -25.17 7.66 -5.92
CA LYS A 250 -26.16 7.04 -6.77
C LYS A 250 -27.51 7.40 -6.17
N GLU A 251 -28.14 8.41 -6.74
CA GLU A 251 -29.56 8.69 -6.51
C GLU A 251 -30.30 7.37 -6.72
N GLN A 252 -30.91 6.87 -5.64
CA GLN A 252 -31.82 5.75 -5.69
C GLN A 252 -33.09 6.26 -6.37
N GLU A 253 -33.23 6.03 -7.68
CA GLU A 253 -34.54 6.01 -8.35
C GLU A 253 -35.25 4.67 -8.13
#